data_AF-A0A7H4MXS0-F1
#
_entry.id   AF-A0A7H4MXS0-F1
#
_cell.length_a   1.000
_cell.length_b   1.000
_cell.length_c   1.000
_cell.angle_alpha   90.00
_cell.angle_beta   90.00
_cell.angle_gamma   90.00
#
_symmetry.space_group_name_H-M   'P 1'
#
loop_
_entity.id
_entity.type
_entity.pdbx_description
1 polymer ?
#
loop_
_entity_poly.entity_id
_entity_poly.type
_entity_poly.pdbx_seq_one_letter_code
_entity_poly.pdbx_strand_id
1 'polypeptide(L)'
;MFLSSLMAIAAVLIMGVISPGPSFIYVARNAVARSRMHGLVTALGTGTGAAIFSIMAMMGLQKVLTAVPEMFIGLKVAGGLYSLAGV
;
A
#
# COMPACT_ATOMS: atom_id res chain seq x y z
N MET A 1 -18.84 3.14 -17.53
CA MET A 1 -17.69 2.23 -17.43
C MET A 1 -16.50 2.85 -16.68
N PHE A 2 -16.08 4.09 -16.99
CA PHE A 2 -15.00 4.75 -16.24
C PHE A 2 -15.35 5.02 -14.77
N LEU A 3 -16.49 5.69 -14.51
CA LEU A 3 -16.92 6.03 -13.14
C LEU A 3 -17.16 4.79 -12.27
N SER A 4 -17.74 3.72 -12.84
CA SER A 4 -17.94 2.44 -12.15
C SER A 4 -16.62 1.76 -11.77
N SER A 5 -15.60 1.86 -12.62
CA SER A 5 -14.27 1.30 -12.33
C SER A 5 -13.57 2.08 -11.21
N LEU A 6 -13.67 3.41 -11.21
CA LEU A 6 -13.13 4.24 -10.13
C LEU A 6 -13.81 3.94 -8.78
N MET A 7 -15.12 3.75 -8.78
CA MET A 7 -15.87 3.36 -7.59
C MET A 7 -15.47 1.97 -7.07
N ALA A 8 -15.25 1.01 -7.96
CA ALA A 8 -14.77 -0.33 -7.58
C ALA A 8 -13.37 -0.27 -6.96
N ILE A 9 -12.43 0.46 -7.57
CA ILE A 9 -11.08 0.67 -7.04
C ILE A 9 -11.14 1.37 -5.69
N ALA A 10 -11.92 2.45 -5.57
CA ALA A 10 -12.09 3.17 -4.32
C ALA A 10 -12.65 2.27 -3.22
N ALA A 11 -13.65 1.44 -3.53
CA ALA A 11 -14.24 0.51 -2.57
C ALA A 11 -13.21 -0.49 -2.03
N VAL A 12 -12.41 -1.10 -2.92
CA VAL A 12 -11.35 -2.05 -2.53
C VAL A 12 -10.26 -1.35 -1.70
N LEU A 13 -9.83 -0.14 -2.10
CA LEU A 13 -8.84 0.63 -1.36
C LEU A 13 -9.34 1.04 0.03
N ILE A 14 -10.59 1.49 0.14
CA ILE A 14 -11.22 1.83 1.43
C ILE A 14 -11.28 0.60 2.32
N MET A 15 -11.69 -0.55 1.78
CA MET A 15 -11.76 -1.81 2.53
C MET A 15 -10.37 -2.24 3.03
N GLY A 16 -9.33 -2.07 2.21
CA GLY A 16 -7.95 -2.32 2.59
C GLY A 16 -7.45 -1.38 3.70
N VAL A 17 -7.78 -0.10 3.64
CA VAL A 17 -7.37 0.91 4.64
C VAL A 17 -8.11 0.76 5.97
N ILE A 18 -9.39 0.35 5.95
CA ILE A 18 -10.19 0.14 7.17
C ILE A 18 -9.70 -1.07 7.98
N SER A 19 -9.12 -2.08 7.31
CA SER A 19 -8.67 -3.30 7.97
C SER A 19 -7.57 -3.00 9.00
N PRO A 20 -7.81 -3.21 10.31
CA PRO A 20 -6.84 -2.86 11.34
C PRO A 20 -5.66 -3.85 11.30
N GLY A 21 -4.57 -3.43 10.64
CA GLY A 21 -3.34 -4.21 10.58
C GLY A 21 -2.50 -4.15 11.88
N PRO A 22 -1.38 -4.89 11.94
CA PRO A 22 -0.49 -4.90 13.10
C PRO A 22 -0.01 -3.50 13.54
N SER A 23 0.27 -2.61 12.57
CA SER A 23 0.67 -1.23 12.84
C SER A 23 -0.43 -0.42 13.54
N PHE A 24 -1.70 -0.61 13.16
CA PHE A 24 -2.82 0.05 13.81
C PHE A 24 -2.96 -0.42 15.27
N ILE A 25 -2.88 -1.74 15.50
CA ILE A 25 -2.92 -2.32 16.85
C ILE A 25 -1.76 -1.77 17.69
N TYR A 26 -0.56 -1.65 17.13
CA TYR A 26 0.60 -1.11 17.83
C TYR A 26 0.45 0.36 18.22
N VAL A 27 -0.07 1.21 17.33
CA VAL A 27 -0.39 2.61 17.61
C VAL A 27 -1.47 2.72 18.69
N ALA A 28 -2.58 1.97 18.55
CA ALA A 28 -3.68 1.96 19.50
C ALA A 28 -3.23 1.50 20.89
N ARG A 29 -2.40 0.45 20.96
CA ARG A 29 -1.82 -0.05 22.21
C ARG A 29 -0.98 1.03 22.90
N ASN A 30 -0.13 1.75 22.16
CA ASN A 30 0.68 2.82 22.75
C ASN A 30 -0.17 4.04 23.16
N ALA A 31 -1.24 4.35 22.41
CA ALA A 31 -2.16 5.41 22.77
C ALA A 31 -2.91 5.13 24.09
N VAL A 32 -3.37 3.88 24.27
CA VAL A 32 -4.15 3.44 25.44
C VAL A 32 -3.26 3.13 26.64
N ALA A 33 -2.16 2.39 26.47
CA ALA A 33 -1.33 1.90 27.58
C ALA A 33 -0.31 2.92 28.10
N ARG A 34 0.02 3.96 27.32
CA ARG A 34 1.01 4.99 27.70
C ARG A 34 0.35 6.36 27.76
N SER A 35 0.13 6.98 26.60
CA SER A 35 -0.63 8.23 26.47
C SER A 35 -0.94 8.54 25.01
N ARG A 36 -1.88 9.46 24.77
CA ARG A 36 -2.22 9.96 23.42
C ARG A 36 -0.99 10.45 22.64
N MET A 37 -0.04 11.09 23.32
CA MET A 37 1.20 11.58 22.68
C MET A 37 2.10 10.43 22.22
N HIS A 38 2.24 9.35 23.00
CA HIS A 38 3.01 8.19 22.58
C HIS A 38 2.35 7.50 21.37
N GLY A 39 1.01 7.44 21.35
CA GLY A 39 0.25 6.99 20.19
C GLY A 39 0.54 7.84 18.94
N LEU A 40 0.51 9.17 19.07
CA LEU A 40 0.77 10.10 17.97
C LEU A 40 2.20 9.96 17.42
N VAL A 41 3.20 9.92 18.30
CA VAL A 41 4.60 9.72 17.89
C VAL A 41 4.79 8.38 17.18
N THR A 42 4.13 7.32 17.67
CA THR A 42 4.17 6.00 17.02
C THR A 42 3.51 6.03 15.65
N ALA A 43 2.38 6.71 15.51
CA ALA A 43 1.68 6.87 14.22
C ALA A 43 2.54 7.64 13.22
N LEU A 44 3.16 8.75 13.66
CA LEU A 44 4.04 9.55 12.81
C LEU A 44 5.29 8.78 12.40
N GLY A 45 5.92 8.04 13.33
CA GLY A 45 7.09 7.23 13.04
C GLY A 45 6.80 6.12 12.03
N THR A 46 5.74 5.36 12.25
CA THR A 46 5.34 4.27 11.34
C THR A 46 4.89 4.79 9.99
N GLY A 47 4.11 5.87 9.95
CA GLY A 47 3.66 6.51 8.70
C GLY A 47 4.81 7.08 7.88
N THR A 48 5.72 7.83 8.52
CA THR A 48 6.89 8.42 7.84
C THR A 48 7.83 7.33 7.33
N GLY A 49 8.09 6.30 8.14
CA GLY A 49 8.90 5.15 7.72
C GLY A 49 8.32 4.43 6.51
N ALA A 50 7.00 4.17 6.52
CA ALA A 50 6.31 3.56 5.40
C ALA A 50 6.36 4.43 4.13
N ALA A 51 6.21 5.76 4.26
CA ALA A 51 6.31 6.68 3.14
C ALA A 51 7.70 6.68 2.51
N ILE A 52 8.75 6.81 3.34
CA ILE A 52 10.15 6.78 2.88
C ILE A 52 10.46 5.45 2.19
N PHE A 53 10.08 4.34 2.81
CA PHE A 53 10.26 3.01 2.23
C PHE A 53 9.54 2.87 0.88
N SER A 54 8.29 3.32 0.78
CA SER A 54 7.51 3.24 -0.46
C SER A 54 8.15 4.06 -1.59
N ILE A 55 8.65 5.26 -1.30
CA ILE A 55 9.36 6.10 -2.28
C ILE A 55 10.63 5.38 -2.76
N MET A 56 11.44 4.86 -1.84
CA MET A 56 12.65 4.11 -2.20
C MET A 56 12.32 2.86 -3.03
N ALA A 57 11.27 2.13 -2.64
CA ALA A 57 10.81 0.95 -3.36
C ALA A 57 10.34 1.31 -4.77
N MET A 58 9.58 2.39 -4.95
CA MET A 58 9.15 2.88 -6.27
C MET A 58 10.34 3.25 -7.15
N MET A 59 11.30 4.02 -6.61
CA MET A 59 12.51 4.41 -7.35
C MET A 59 13.36 3.19 -7.74
N GLY A 60 13.52 2.23 -6.82
CA GLY A 60 14.23 0.98 -7.08
C GLY A 60 13.52 0.11 -8.11
N LEU A 61 12.22 -0.08 -7.96
CA LEU A 61 11.39 -0.87 -8.88
C LEU A 61 11.44 -0.29 -10.29
N GLN A 62 11.33 1.03 -10.45
CA GLN A 62 11.47 1.68 -11.75
C GLN A 62 12.81 1.33 -12.40
N LYS A 63 13.93 1.45 -11.66
CA LYS A 63 15.25 1.09 -12.19
C LYS A 63 15.33 -0.36 -12.62
N VAL A 64 14.82 -1.28 -11.80
CA VAL A 64 14.82 -2.73 -12.10
C VAL A 64 14.01 -3.02 -13.36
N LEU A 65 12.79 -2.49 -13.46
CA LEU A 65 11.92 -2.70 -14.61
C LEU A 65 12.49 -2.11 -15.91
N THR A 66 13.25 -1.01 -15.83
CA THR A 66 13.96 -0.47 -17.00
C THR A 66 15.23 -1.24 -17.36
N ALA A 67 15.90 -1.86 -16.38
CA ALA A 67 17.14 -2.61 -16.60
C ALA A 67 16.87 -4.04 -17.11
N VAL A 68 15.72 -4.63 -16.77
CA VAL A 68 15.35 -6.00 -17.13
C VAL A 68 13.99 -6.01 -17.86
N PRO A 69 14.00 -5.89 -19.21
CA PRO A 69 12.77 -5.83 -20.01
C PRO A 69 11.83 -7.04 -19.84
N GLU A 70 12.40 -8.24 -19.66
CA GLU A 70 11.63 -9.47 -19.44
C GLU A 70 10.75 -9.39 -18.19
N MET A 71 11.24 -8.74 -17.12
CA MET A 71 10.49 -8.55 -15.88
C MET A 71 9.31 -7.59 -16.08
N PHE A 72 9.48 -6.55 -16.91
CA PHE A 72 8.40 -5.65 -17.29
C PHE A 72 7.35 -6.33 -18.15
N ILE A 73 7.76 -7.18 -19.10
CA ILE A 73 6.83 -7.99 -19.92
C ILE A 73 6.05 -8.95 -19.02
N GLY A 74 6.74 -9.67 -18.12
CA GLY A 74 6.10 -10.56 -17.15
C GLY A 74 5.05 -9.85 -16.30
N LEU A 75 5.34 -8.64 -15.82
CA LEU A 75 4.39 -7.81 -15.07
C LEU A 75 3.17 -7.43 -15.92
N LYS A 76 3.36 -7.04 -17.19
CA LYS A 76 2.26 -6.70 -18.11
C LYS A 76 1.36 -7.90 -18.40
N VAL A 77 1.94 -9.08 -18.63
CA VAL A 77 1.19 -10.31 -18.86
C VAL A 77 0.42 -10.71 -17.61
N ALA A 78 1.04 -10.68 -16.44
CA ALA A 78 0.37 -10.97 -15.17
C ALA A 78 -0.82 -10.03 -14.91
N GLY A 79 -0.64 -8.72 -15.15
CA GLY A 79 -1.74 -7.75 -15.04
C GLY A 79 -2.88 -8.01 -16.03
N GLY A 80 -2.56 -8.35 -17.28
CA GLY A 80 -3.57 -8.74 -18.27
C GLY A 80 -4.35 -10.00 -17.88
N LEU A 81 -3.67 -10.99 -17.32
CA LEU A 81 -4.29 -12.22 -16.81
C LEU A 81 -5.21 -11.94 -15.61
N TYR A 82 -4.79 -11.05 -14.69
CA TYR A 82 -5.63 -10.63 -13.56
C TYR A 82 -6.95 -10.00 -14.05
N SER A 83 -6.89 -9.09 -15.02
CA SER A 83 -8.10 -8.50 -15.60
C SER A 83 -8.99 -9.50 -16.35
N LEU A 84 -8.41 -10.53 -16.96
CA LEU A 84 -9.18 -11.61 -17.59
C LEU A 84 -9.85 -12.54 -16.57
N ALA A 85 -9.25 -12.71 -15.40
CA ALA A 85 -9.80 -13.55 -14.33
C ALA A 85 -11.09 -12.99 -13.71
N GLY A 86 -11.51 -11.77 -14.09
CA GLY A 86 -12.77 -11.17 -13.66
C GLY A 86 -12.78 -10.66 -12.22
N VAL A 87 -11.59 -10.45 -11.65
CA VAL A 87 -11.37 -9.78 -10.35
C VAL A 87 -11.13 -8.28 -10.58
#